data_AF-A0A3P6C524-F1
#
_entry.id   AF-A0A3P6C524-F1
#
_cell.length_a   1.000
_cell.length_b   1.000
_cell.length_c   1.000
_cell.angle_alpha   90.00
_cell.angle_beta   90.00
_cell.angle_gamma   90.00
#
_symmetry.space_group_name_H-M   'P 1'
#
loop_
_entity.id
_entity.type
_entity.pdbx_description
1 polymer ?
#
loop_
_entity_poly.entity_id
_entity_poly.type
_entity_poly.pdbx_seq_one_letter_code
_entity_poly.pdbx_strand_id
1 'polypeptide(L)'
;MWVANYDRLPTRSRLAAWGLPIAPTCPLCSRYDETRDHLMLSCEYSYEVWSGVMRRCHPPPSRIASWSELLSWIRSSPSKRLTLLRKIAAQTVIFHLWKQRNNLIHNQVSLSTAVVFHGIDREVRNIISARRRRKPFKELMQMWLS
;
A
#
# COMPACT_ATOMS: atom_id res chain seq x y z
N MET A 1 7.15 -2.33 -7.67
CA MET A 1 6.06 -1.39 -8.02
C MET A 1 5.64 -1.44 -9.49
N TRP A 2 6.47 -1.89 -10.45
CA TRP A 2 6.12 -1.84 -11.87
C TRP A 2 4.77 -2.50 -12.21
N VAL A 3 4.57 -3.77 -11.82
CA VAL A 3 3.32 -4.50 -12.12
C VAL A 3 2.07 -3.75 -11.63
N ALA A 4 2.10 -3.23 -10.40
CA ALA A 4 1.01 -2.44 -9.84
C ALA A 4 0.83 -1.11 -10.60
N ASN A 5 1.93 -0.43 -10.95
CA ASN A 5 1.88 0.85 -11.63
C ASN A 5 1.26 0.76 -13.03
N TYR A 6 1.50 -0.34 -13.74
CA TYR A 6 0.93 -0.61 -15.07
C TYR A 6 -0.43 -1.32 -15.02
N ASP A 7 -1.04 -1.46 -13.84
CA ASP A 7 -2.32 -2.14 -13.65
C ASP A 7 -2.32 -3.60 -14.16
N ARG A 8 -1.21 -4.31 -13.92
CA ARG A 8 -0.98 -5.70 -14.39
C ARG A 8 -1.08 -6.72 -13.27
N LEU A 9 -1.63 -6.36 -12.11
CA LEU A 9 -1.85 -7.30 -11.02
C LEU A 9 -3.01 -8.26 -11.40
N PRO A 10 -2.92 -9.55 -11.07
CA PRO A 10 -3.99 -10.52 -11.31
C PRO A 10 -5.11 -10.35 -10.26
N THR A 11 -5.77 -9.19 -10.27
CA THR A 11 -6.96 -8.94 -9.46
C THR A 11 -8.14 -9.76 -10.00
N ARG A 12 -9.12 -10.08 -9.15
CA ARG A 12 -10.28 -10.90 -9.55
C ARG A 12 -11.07 -10.27 -10.69
N SER A 13 -11.26 -8.95 -10.72
CA SER A 13 -11.90 -8.29 -11.88
C SER A 13 -11.15 -8.55 -13.18
N ARG A 14 -9.81 -8.53 -13.15
CA ARG A 14 -8.98 -8.78 -14.34
C ARG A 14 -9.04 -10.25 -14.76
N LEU A 15 -8.97 -11.17 -13.80
CA LEU A 15 -9.05 -12.60 -14.05
C LEU A 15 -10.44 -13.01 -14.58
N ALA A 16 -11.52 -12.44 -14.03
CA ALA A 16 -12.88 -12.64 -14.54
C ALA A 16 -13.02 -12.13 -15.98
N ALA A 17 -12.43 -10.96 -16.30
CA ALA A 17 -12.40 -10.43 -17.66
C ALA A 17 -11.60 -11.30 -18.64
N TRP A 18 -10.70 -12.15 -18.15
CA TRP A 18 -10.00 -13.18 -18.95
C TRP A 18 -10.81 -14.47 -19.13
N GLY A 19 -12.05 -14.52 -18.62
CA GLY A 19 -12.94 -15.68 -18.76
C GLY A 19 -12.77 -16.74 -17.67
N LEU A 20 -12.03 -16.47 -16.59
CA LEU A 20 -11.98 -17.40 -15.46
C LEU A 20 -13.33 -17.37 -14.72
N PRO A 21 -13.89 -18.52 -14.33
CA PRO A 21 -15.18 -18.62 -13.63
C PRO A 21 -15.03 -18.24 -12.15
N ILE A 22 -14.69 -16.98 -11.88
CA ILE A 22 -14.50 -16.45 -10.52
C ILE A 22 -15.32 -15.19 -10.33
N ALA A 23 -15.84 -14.98 -9.12
CA ALA A 23 -16.50 -13.73 -8.77
C ALA A 23 -15.46 -12.58 -8.74
N PRO A 24 -15.75 -11.41 -9.34
CA PRO A 24 -14.85 -10.27 -9.34
C PRO A 24 -14.70 -9.63 -7.96
N THR A 25 -15.53 -10.01 -6.99
CA THR A 25 -15.61 -9.41 -5.65
C THR A 25 -14.28 -9.45 -4.89
N CYS A 26 -13.92 -8.32 -4.30
CA CYS A 26 -12.74 -8.10 -3.47
C CYS A 26 -12.72 -9.05 -2.27
N PRO A 27 -11.65 -9.84 -2.10
CA PRO A 27 -11.58 -10.82 -1.01
C PRO A 27 -11.45 -10.14 0.37
N LEU A 28 -10.94 -8.91 0.44
CA LEU A 28 -10.69 -8.23 1.72
C LEU A 28 -11.95 -7.62 2.34
N CYS A 29 -12.89 -7.11 1.54
CA CYS A 29 -14.11 -6.46 2.03
C CYS A 29 -15.41 -7.18 1.63
N SER A 30 -15.37 -8.05 0.62
CA SER A 30 -16.54 -8.77 0.09
C SER A 30 -17.70 -7.88 -0.37
N ARG A 31 -17.46 -6.60 -0.67
CA ARG A 31 -18.52 -5.61 -1.01
C ARG A 31 -18.46 -5.08 -2.44
N TYR A 32 -17.26 -4.86 -2.97
CA TYR A 32 -17.04 -4.27 -4.29
C TYR A 32 -16.12 -5.15 -5.13
N ASP A 33 -16.04 -4.88 -6.42
CA ASP A 33 -15.14 -5.56 -7.34
C ASP A 33 -13.66 -5.28 -7.03
N GLU A 34 -12.83 -6.32 -7.15
CA GLU A 34 -11.38 -6.27 -6.95
C GLU A 34 -10.69 -5.62 -8.15
N THR A 35 -10.79 -4.30 -8.27
CA THR A 35 -9.90 -3.51 -9.14
C THR A 35 -8.61 -3.17 -8.40
N ARG A 36 -7.55 -2.72 -9.10
CA ARG A 36 -6.32 -2.27 -8.43
C ARG A 36 -6.60 -1.13 -7.45
N ASP A 37 -7.35 -0.13 -7.90
CA ASP A 37 -7.61 1.07 -7.11
C ASP A 37 -8.50 0.73 -5.90
N HIS A 38 -9.47 -0.18 -6.07
CA HIS A 38 -10.22 -0.70 -4.93
C HIS A 38 -9.34 -1.49 -3.96
N LEU A 39 -8.66 -2.53 -4.44
CA LEU A 39 -7.82 -3.39 -3.61
C LEU A 39 -6.75 -2.60 -2.86
N MET A 40 -6.11 -1.64 -3.51
CA MET A 40 -4.96 -0.94 -2.96
C MET A 40 -5.34 0.31 -2.17
N LEU A 41 -6.49 0.94 -2.41
CA LEU A 41 -6.78 2.29 -1.88
C LEU A 41 -8.20 2.43 -1.32
N SER A 42 -9.24 2.15 -2.12
CA SER A 42 -10.62 2.47 -1.72
C SER A 42 -11.31 1.38 -0.89
N CYS A 43 -10.77 0.17 -0.83
CA CYS A 43 -11.22 -0.89 0.07
C CYS A 43 -11.12 -0.43 1.54
N GLU A 44 -12.16 -0.69 2.33
CA GLU A 44 -12.22 -0.34 3.76
C GLU A 44 -11.02 -0.89 4.54
N TYR A 45 -10.68 -2.17 4.32
CA TYR A 45 -9.51 -2.80 4.91
C TYR A 45 -8.21 -2.07 4.56
N SER A 46 -8.01 -1.77 3.27
CA SER A 46 -6.80 -1.12 2.78
C SER A 46 -6.69 0.32 3.26
N TYR A 47 -7.82 1.03 3.33
CA TYR A 47 -7.89 2.40 3.86
C TYR A 47 -7.42 2.46 5.31
N GLU A 48 -7.87 1.54 6.15
CA GLU A 48 -7.45 1.48 7.56
C GLU A 48 -5.93 1.26 7.69
N VAL A 49 -5.35 0.36 6.87
CA VAL A 49 -3.90 0.14 6.81
C VAL A 49 -3.16 1.41 6.37
N TRP A 50 -3.66 2.08 5.33
CA TRP A 50 -3.11 3.35 4.86
C TRP A 50 -3.20 4.45 5.91
N SER A 51 -4.27 4.51 6.71
CA SER A 51 -4.46 5.54 7.72
C SER A 51 -3.25 5.61 8.68
N GLY A 52 -2.74 4.46 9.12
CA GLY A 52 -1.56 4.37 9.98
C GLY A 52 -0.29 4.87 9.31
N VAL A 53 -0.14 4.61 8.02
CA VAL A 53 1.04 5.00 7.24
C VAL A 53 1.01 6.47 6.85
N MET A 54 -0.15 6.98 6.44
CA MET A 54 -0.30 8.38 6.03
C MET A 54 -0.03 9.35 7.17
N ARG A 55 -0.40 8.99 8.41
CA ARG A 55 -0.07 9.78 9.61
C ARG A 55 1.44 10.01 9.77
N ARG A 56 2.28 9.06 9.34
CA ARG A 56 3.75 9.12 9.41
C ARG A 56 4.42 9.73 8.17
N CYS A 57 3.64 10.15 7.19
CA CYS A 57 4.12 10.52 5.85
C CYS A 57 3.55 11.87 5.38
N HIS A 58 3.11 12.73 6.31
CA HIS A 58 2.33 13.94 6.05
C HIS A 58 1.04 13.60 5.28
N PRO A 59 -0.08 13.41 5.98
CA PRO A 59 -1.30 12.89 5.38
C PRO A 59 -1.82 13.81 4.26
N PRO A 60 -2.47 13.25 3.23
CA PRO A 60 -3.17 14.05 2.22
C PRO A 60 -4.36 14.80 2.85
N PRO A 61 -4.82 15.92 2.25
CA PRO A 61 -5.97 16.68 2.75
C PRO A 61 -7.30 15.91 2.61
N SER A 62 -7.36 14.95 1.68
CA SER A 62 -8.52 14.11 1.41
C SER A 62 -8.11 12.65 1.27
N ARG A 63 -9.09 11.75 1.37
CA ARG A 63 -8.88 10.32 1.15
C ARG A 63 -8.42 10.07 -0.30
N ILE A 64 -7.31 9.34 -0.42
CA ILE A 64 -6.83 8.83 -1.71
C ILE A 64 -7.63 7.57 -2.05
N ALA A 65 -8.31 7.58 -3.20
CA ALA A 65 -9.13 6.49 -3.69
C ALA A 65 -8.68 5.97 -5.07
N SER A 66 -7.82 6.70 -5.79
CA SER A 66 -7.29 6.29 -7.10
C SER A 66 -5.77 6.26 -7.18
N TRP A 67 -5.25 5.49 -8.14
CA TRP A 67 -3.81 5.36 -8.33
C TRP A 67 -3.15 6.67 -8.74
N SER A 68 -3.85 7.50 -9.52
CA SER A 68 -3.36 8.83 -9.93
C SER A 68 -3.21 9.75 -8.72
N GLU A 69 -4.18 9.76 -7.80
CA GLU A 69 -4.09 10.49 -6.53
C GLU A 69 -2.93 10.01 -5.66
N LEU A 70 -2.71 8.69 -5.56
CA LEU A 70 -1.55 8.14 -4.83
C LEU A 70 -0.23 8.67 -5.41
N LEU A 71 -0.08 8.61 -6.75
CA LEU A 71 1.13 9.11 -7.41
C LEU A 71 1.28 10.63 -7.26
N SER A 72 0.17 11.38 -7.32
CA SER A 72 0.15 12.82 -7.09
C SER A 72 0.63 13.16 -5.68
N TRP A 73 0.09 12.50 -4.66
CA TRP A 73 0.50 12.67 -3.26
C TRP A 73 1.98 12.32 -3.03
N ILE A 74 2.50 11.27 -3.65
CA ILE A 74 3.94 10.95 -3.56
C ILE A 74 4.80 12.08 -4.15
N ARG A 75 4.35 12.70 -5.25
CA ARG A 75 5.09 13.74 -5.99
C ARG A 75 4.95 15.14 -5.39
N SER A 76 3.83 15.45 -4.75
CA SER A 76 3.53 16.78 -4.16
C SER A 76 4.31 17.08 -2.87
N SER A 77 5.26 16.24 -2.50
CA SER A 77 6.05 16.40 -1.29
C SER A 77 6.96 17.65 -1.36
N PRO A 78 7.01 18.49 -0.30
CA PRO A 78 7.85 19.69 -0.24
C PRO A 78 9.35 19.41 -0.24
N SER A 79 9.78 18.18 0.06
CA SER A 79 11.21 17.82 0.10
C SER A 79 11.51 16.49 -0.58
N LYS A 80 12.71 16.37 -1.16
CA LYS A 80 13.20 15.11 -1.75
C LYS A 80 13.26 13.96 -0.73
N ARG A 81 13.48 14.26 0.55
CA ARG A 81 13.50 13.28 1.65
C ARG A 81 12.10 12.72 1.91
N LEU A 82 11.10 13.60 2.01
CA LEU A 82 9.72 13.16 2.20
C LEU A 82 9.18 12.43 0.96
N THR A 83 9.58 12.82 -0.26
CA THR A 83 9.29 12.05 -1.48
C THR A 83 9.85 10.64 -1.39
N LEU A 84 11.10 10.50 -0.90
CA LEU A 84 11.73 9.19 -0.71
C LEU A 84 11.00 8.37 0.37
N LEU A 85 10.64 8.98 1.50
CA LEU A 85 9.86 8.32 2.55
C LEU A 85 8.52 7.81 2.02
N ARG A 86 7.74 8.68 1.36
CA ARG A 86 6.45 8.33 0.76
C ARG A 86 6.59 7.20 -0.26
N LYS A 87 7.66 7.20 -1.08
CA LYS A 87 7.95 6.10 -2.02
C LYS A 87 8.22 4.78 -1.30
N ILE A 88 9.04 4.78 -0.25
CA ILE A 88 9.34 3.58 0.54
C ILE A 88 8.05 3.06 1.18
N ALA A 89 7.35 3.94 1.90
CA ALA A 89 6.10 3.60 2.58
C ALA A 89 5.07 3.03 1.61
N ALA A 90 4.81 3.70 0.49
CA ALA A 90 3.85 3.25 -0.51
C ALA A 90 4.21 1.88 -1.10
N GLN A 91 5.48 1.66 -1.45
CA GLN A 91 5.95 0.35 -1.92
C GLN A 91 5.69 -0.74 -0.88
N THR A 92 5.99 -0.48 0.38
CA THR A 92 5.76 -1.42 1.48
C THR A 92 4.27 -1.70 1.69
N VAL A 93 3.41 -0.68 1.70
CA VAL A 93 1.95 -0.89 1.83
C VAL A 93 1.40 -1.75 0.70
N ILE A 94 1.73 -1.41 -0.56
CA ILE A 94 1.28 -2.17 -1.74
C ILE A 94 1.70 -3.63 -1.63
N PHE A 95 2.95 -3.90 -1.22
CA PHE A 95 3.45 -5.26 -1.03
C PHE A 95 2.67 -6.00 0.07
N HIS A 96 2.46 -5.36 1.22
CA HIS A 96 1.78 -5.99 2.35
C HIS A 96 0.29 -6.23 2.11
N LEU A 97 -0.42 -5.32 1.44
CA LEU A 97 -1.80 -5.52 1.03
C LEU A 97 -1.93 -6.66 0.02
N TRP A 98 -1.05 -6.70 -0.98
CA TRP A 98 -0.99 -7.80 -1.94
C TRP A 98 -0.72 -9.14 -1.27
N LYS A 99 0.26 -9.17 -0.35
CA LYS A 99 0.58 -10.36 0.45
C LYS A 99 -0.62 -10.81 1.28
N GLN A 100 -1.31 -9.89 1.93
CA GLN A 100 -2.47 -10.21 2.77
C GLN A 100 -3.65 -10.73 1.94
N ARG A 101 -3.91 -10.11 0.79
CA ARG A 101 -4.89 -10.59 -0.18
C ARG A 101 -4.59 -12.03 -0.62
N ASN A 102 -3.33 -12.34 -0.94
CA ASN A 102 -2.93 -13.70 -1.33
C ASN A 102 -3.03 -14.69 -0.17
N ASN A 103 -2.68 -14.26 1.04
CA ASN A 103 -2.81 -15.08 2.25
C ASN A 103 -4.27 -15.47 2.49
N LEU A 104 -5.20 -14.55 2.27
CA LEU A 104 -6.63 -14.83 2.38
C LEU A 104 -7.11 -15.80 1.31
N ILE A 105 -6.70 -15.63 0.05
CA ILE A 105 -7.13 -16.50 -1.05
C ILE A 105 -6.57 -17.91 -0.93
N HIS A 106 -5.28 -18.05 -0.66
CA HIS A 106 -4.58 -19.33 -0.75
C HIS A 106 -4.47 -20.07 0.58
N ASN A 107 -4.47 -19.34 1.69
CA ASN A 107 -4.30 -19.93 3.03
C ASN A 107 -5.50 -19.72 3.94
N GLN A 108 -6.54 -18.99 3.50
CA GLN A 108 -7.72 -18.64 4.32
C GLN A 108 -7.35 -17.88 5.60
N VAL A 109 -6.23 -17.16 5.61
CA VAL A 109 -5.76 -16.40 6.77
C VAL A 109 -6.03 -14.91 6.58
N SER A 110 -6.92 -14.38 7.42
CA SER A 110 -7.18 -12.94 7.53
C SER A 110 -6.44 -12.34 8.73
N LEU A 111 -5.48 -11.44 8.48
CA LEU A 111 -4.81 -10.67 9.51
C LEU A 111 -5.56 -9.36 9.75
N SER A 112 -5.59 -8.88 10.99
CA SER A 112 -6.13 -7.55 11.28
C SER A 112 -5.27 -6.45 10.64
N THR A 113 -5.90 -5.30 10.36
CA THR A 113 -5.22 -4.13 9.79
C THR A 113 -4.07 -3.66 10.69
N ALA A 114 -4.20 -3.80 12.01
CA ALA A 114 -3.16 -3.52 12.99
C ALA A 114 -1.92 -4.41 12.84
N VAL A 115 -2.11 -5.73 12.63
CA VAL A 115 -1.00 -6.68 12.43
C VAL A 115 -0.28 -6.39 11.11
N VAL A 116 -1.03 -6.10 10.05
CA VAL A 116 -0.45 -5.72 8.75
C VAL A 116 0.34 -4.41 8.87
N PHE A 117 -0.23 -3.41 9.56
CA PHE A 117 0.46 -2.15 9.83
C PHE A 117 1.75 -2.33 10.64
N HIS A 118 1.74 -3.17 11.67
CA HIS A 118 2.96 -3.47 12.43
C HIS A 118 4.04 -4.11 11.54
N GLY A 119 3.65 -5.01 10.62
CA GLY A 119 4.54 -5.55 9.61
C GLY A 119 5.14 -4.48 8.70
N ILE A 120 4.31 -3.53 8.24
CA ILE A 120 4.75 -2.38 7.42
C ILE A 120 5.71 -1.49 8.20
N ASP A 121 5.39 -1.14 9.46
CA ASP A 121 6.24 -0.32 10.32
C ASP A 121 7.64 -0.92 10.47
N ARG A 122 7.70 -2.22 10.78
CA ARG A 122 8.95 -2.96 10.90
C ARG A 122 9.74 -2.95 9.58
N GLU A 123 9.08 -3.22 8.46
CA GLU A 123 9.74 -3.28 7.15
C GLU A 123 10.29 -1.90 6.72
N VAL A 124 9.53 -0.82 6.92
CA VAL A 124 9.99 0.55 6.64
C VAL A 124 11.22 0.88 7.50
N ARG A 125 11.19 0.59 8.80
CA ARG A 125 12.33 0.79 9.71
C ARG A 125 13.56 -0.02 9.28
N ASN A 126 13.37 -1.27 8.84
CA ASN A 126 14.45 -2.12 8.33
C ASN A 126 15.07 -1.53 7.05
N ILE A 127 14.24 -1.11 6.09
CA ILE A 127 14.68 -0.49 4.84
C ILE A 127 15.51 0.77 5.09
N ILE A 128 15.06 1.62 6.02
CA ILE A 128 15.75 2.85 6.39
C ILE A 128 17.07 2.53 7.10
N SER A 129 17.04 1.64 8.10
CA SER A 129 18.21 1.27 8.90
C SER A 129 19.32 0.64 8.06
N ALA A 130 18.96 -0.24 7.12
CA ALA A 130 19.89 -0.87 6.19
C ALA A 130 20.61 0.14 5.27
N ARG A 131 20.04 1.34 5.08
CA ARG A 131 20.57 2.39 4.20
C ARG A 131 20.97 3.66 4.94
N ARG A 132 21.05 3.63 6.28
CA ARG A 132 21.29 4.81 7.14
C ARG A 132 22.52 5.64 6.79
N ARG A 133 23.56 5.02 6.22
CA ARG A 133 24.80 5.71 5.80
C ARG A 133 24.63 6.54 4.51
N ARG A 134 23.57 6.33 3.73
CA ARG A 134 23.31 7.10 2.51
C ARG A 134 22.71 8.46 2.88
N LYS A 135 23.25 9.56 2.33
CA LYS A 135 22.80 10.94 2.61
C LYS A 135 21.27 11.14 2.58
N PRO A 136 20.50 10.57 1.62
CA PRO A 136 19.05 10.74 1.60
C PRO A 136 18.29 10.06 2.76
N PHE A 137 18.93 9.12 3.46
CA PHE A 137 18.31 8.28 4.49
C PHE A 137 18.53 8.77 5.93
N LYS A 138 19.44 9.74 6.14
CA LYS A 138 19.91 10.16 7.47
C LYS A 138 18.78 10.59 8.42
N GLU A 139 17.74 11.23 7.90
CA GLU A 139 16.61 11.78 8.68
C GLU A 139 15.31 10.98 8.53
N LEU A 140 15.27 9.97 7.64
CA LEU A 140 14.01 9.27 7.33
C LEU A 140 13.47 8.49 8.53
N MET A 141 14.34 7.99 9.40
CA MET A 141 13.89 7.30 10.62
C MET A 141 13.17 8.28 11.53
N GLN A 142 13.73 9.47 11.76
CA GLN A 142 13.09 10.49 12.58
C GLN A 142 11.73 10.90 11.99
N MET A 143 11.69 11.14 10.68
CA MET A 143 10.45 11.49 9.97
C MET A 143 9.37 10.39 10.02
N TRP A 144 9.76 9.13 10.14
CA TRP A 144 8.82 8.00 10.23
C TRP A 144 8.28 7.77 11.65
N LEU A 145 8.97 8.28 12.67
CA LEU A 145 8.63 8.11 14.08
C LEU A 145 7.88 9.31 14.66
N SER A 146 8.02 10.48 14.05
CA SER A 146 7.21 11.68 14.31
C SER A 146 5.76 11.47 13.88
#